data_AF-A0A259LUD5-F1
#
_entry.id   AF-A0A259LUD5-F1
#
_cell.length_a   1.000
_cell.length_b   1.000
_cell.length_c   1.000
_cell.angle_alpha   90.00
_cell.angle_beta   90.00
_cell.angle_gamma   90.00
#
_symmetry.space_group_name_H-M   'P 1'
#
loop_
_entity.id
_entity.type
_entity.pdbx_description
1 polymer ?
#
loop_
_entity_poly.entity_id
_entity_poly.type
_entity_poly.pdbx_seq_one_letter_code
_entity_poly.pdbx_strand_id
1 'polypeptide(L)'
;TNRRDVLDPALLRPGRFDRQVTVPNPDIKGREKILGVHAAKVPLGPDADMRIIARGTPGFSGADLANLVNEAALMAARVGRRFVTMADFENAKDKVMMGAERRSMVLTPDQKEKTAYHEAGHAVVGLALPKCDPVYKATIIPRGGALGMVVSLPEIDRLNWHKAECEEKLAMTMAGKAAEILKYGEENVSNGPAGDIQQASALSRAMIMRWGMSDKVGNIDYSEAHEGYSGNTAGFSVSAHTKEMIEEEVKRFIQEGYETAYRILTERKDEWERLAQGLLEYETLTGEEIKRVMRGDPPHAKDGEDDKTDKGSAASVTAIPKTKPKVKPAGGLEPEPT
;
A
#
# COMPACT_ATOMS: atom_id res chain seq x y z
N THR A 1 7.04 -16.25 -23.55
CA THR A 1 5.80 -16.94 -23.12
C THR A 1 5.71 -16.85 -21.61
N ASN A 2 4.51 -16.73 -21.04
CA ASN A 2 4.29 -16.77 -19.57
C ASN A 2 4.10 -18.20 -19.04
N ARG A 3 3.84 -19.16 -19.94
CA ARG A 3 3.73 -20.57 -19.62
C ARG A 3 4.85 -21.33 -20.31
N ARG A 4 5.93 -21.57 -19.58
CA ARG A 4 7.06 -22.39 -20.05
C ARG A 4 6.75 -23.88 -19.91
N ASP A 5 5.98 -24.23 -18.87
CA ASP A 5 5.49 -25.57 -18.53
C ASP A 5 4.73 -26.25 -19.69
N VAL A 6 4.03 -25.47 -20.52
CA VAL A 6 3.28 -25.99 -21.68
C VAL A 6 4.09 -26.11 -22.95
N LEU A 7 5.32 -25.57 -22.97
CA LEU A 7 6.15 -25.70 -24.16
C LEU A 7 6.61 -27.15 -24.28
N ASP A 8 6.58 -27.67 -25.51
CA ASP A 8 7.14 -28.99 -25.80
C ASP A 8 8.61 -29.02 -25.34
N PRO A 9 8.99 -29.95 -24.44
CA PRO A 9 10.37 -30.11 -24.00
C PRO A 9 11.36 -30.29 -25.17
N ALA A 10 10.89 -30.78 -26.34
CA ALA A 10 11.68 -30.86 -27.55
C ALA A 10 12.19 -29.50 -28.03
N LEU A 11 11.41 -28.42 -27.88
CA LEU A 11 11.83 -27.07 -28.26
C LEU A 11 12.91 -26.50 -27.32
N LEU A 12 12.96 -26.98 -26.08
CA LEU A 12 13.93 -26.55 -25.07
C LEU A 12 15.27 -27.30 -25.15
N ARG A 13 15.42 -28.27 -26.05
CA ARG A 13 16.68 -29.00 -26.24
C ARG A 13 17.73 -28.15 -26.96
N PRO A 14 19.01 -28.39 -26.71
CA PRO A 14 20.11 -27.76 -27.46
C PRO A 14 19.94 -27.94 -28.98
N GLY A 15 20.24 -26.89 -29.74
CA GLY A 15 20.05 -26.78 -31.19
C GLY A 15 18.68 -26.22 -31.63
N ARG A 16 17.85 -25.76 -30.69
CA ARG A 16 16.54 -25.12 -30.97
C ARG A 16 16.46 -23.78 -30.25
N PHE A 17 15.86 -23.72 -29.06
CA PHE A 17 15.94 -22.54 -28.20
C PHE A 17 17.19 -22.59 -27.33
N ASP A 18 18.32 -22.22 -27.93
CA ASP A 18 19.64 -22.27 -27.30
C ASP A 18 19.82 -21.26 -26.17
N ARG A 19 19.07 -20.15 -26.20
CA ARG A 19 19.13 -19.10 -25.18
C ARG A 19 17.76 -18.84 -24.60
N GLN A 20 17.68 -18.92 -23.29
CA GLN A 20 16.49 -18.58 -22.52
C GLN A 20 16.81 -17.34 -21.72
N VAL A 21 16.11 -16.25 -22.01
CA VAL A 21 16.22 -14.99 -21.27
C VAL A 21 14.92 -14.79 -20.52
N THR A 22 14.97 -14.98 -19.20
CA THR A 22 13.84 -14.68 -18.32
C THR A 22 13.87 -13.20 -17.98
N VAL A 23 12.78 -12.50 -18.26
CA VAL A 23 12.58 -11.11 -17.85
C VAL A 23 11.63 -11.14 -16.64
N PRO A 24 12.14 -11.03 -15.40
CA PRO A 24 11.29 -11.02 -14.21
C PRO A 24 10.59 -9.66 -14.05
N ASN A 25 9.67 -9.58 -13.09
CA ASN A 25 9.15 -8.29 -12.66
C ASN A 25 10.29 -7.41 -12.11
N PRO A 26 10.21 -6.08 -12.30
CA PRO A 26 11.25 -5.15 -11.87
C PRO A 26 11.40 -5.05 -10.33
N ASP A 27 12.65 -4.88 -9.89
CA ASP A 27 13.00 -4.46 -8.51
C ASP A 27 12.65 -2.98 -8.26
N ILE A 28 12.76 -2.46 -7.03
CA ILE A 28 12.43 -1.07 -6.67
C ILE A 28 13.11 -0.08 -7.62
N LYS A 29 14.41 -0.27 -7.90
CA LYS A 29 15.17 0.61 -8.80
C LYS A 29 14.68 0.52 -10.23
N GLY A 30 14.33 -0.68 -10.70
CA GLY A 30 13.70 -0.91 -11.99
C GLY A 30 12.34 -0.23 -12.09
N ARG A 31 11.51 -0.36 -11.04
CA ARG A 31 10.19 0.30 -10.95
C ARG A 31 10.34 1.82 -10.99
N GLU A 32 11.27 2.39 -10.24
CA GLU A 32 11.57 3.83 -10.25
C GLU A 32 11.98 4.31 -11.65
N LYS A 33 12.86 3.57 -12.34
CA LYS A 33 13.27 3.90 -13.72
C LYS A 33 12.11 3.80 -14.71
N ILE A 34 11.30 2.76 -14.62
CA ILE A 34 10.13 2.57 -15.48
C ILE A 34 9.13 3.72 -15.24
N LEU A 35 8.83 4.03 -13.98
CA LEU A 35 8.01 5.17 -13.61
C LEU A 35 8.59 6.46 -14.20
N GLY A 36 9.90 6.71 -14.09
CA GLY A 36 10.54 7.88 -14.68
C GLY A 36 10.34 7.99 -16.21
N VAL A 37 10.44 6.87 -16.94
CA VAL A 37 10.20 6.84 -18.40
C VAL A 37 8.76 7.19 -18.75
N HIS A 38 7.78 6.65 -18.00
CA HIS A 38 6.37 6.90 -18.26
C HIS A 38 5.93 8.29 -17.77
N ALA A 39 6.44 8.73 -16.62
CA ALA A 39 6.15 10.01 -15.99
C ALA A 39 6.70 11.19 -16.79
N ALA A 40 7.76 11.00 -17.58
CA ALA A 40 8.28 12.03 -18.51
C ALA A 40 7.25 12.50 -19.57
N LYS A 41 6.18 11.73 -19.79
CA LYS A 41 5.12 12.06 -20.75
C LYS A 41 4.01 12.94 -20.16
N VAL A 42 4.03 13.20 -18.85
CA VAL A 42 3.00 13.95 -18.14
C VAL A 42 3.62 15.15 -17.39
N PRO A 43 2.90 16.27 -17.25
CA PRO A 43 3.42 17.42 -16.51
C PRO A 43 3.44 17.11 -15.01
N LEU A 44 4.60 16.85 -14.43
CA LEU A 44 4.76 16.55 -13.01
C LEU A 44 4.75 17.80 -12.13
N GLY A 45 4.14 17.69 -10.95
CA GLY A 45 4.29 18.66 -9.86
C GLY A 45 5.64 18.52 -9.14
N PRO A 46 6.09 19.56 -8.42
CA PRO A 46 7.37 19.54 -7.71
C PRO A 46 7.39 18.56 -6.52
N ASP A 47 6.23 18.14 -6.04
CA ASP A 47 6.04 17.20 -4.94
C ASP A 47 6.05 15.74 -5.38
N ALA A 48 6.02 15.45 -6.69
CA ALA A 48 5.89 14.10 -7.21
C ALA A 48 7.21 13.30 -7.11
N ASP A 49 7.31 12.41 -6.11
CA ASP A 49 8.45 11.53 -5.91
C ASP A 49 8.15 10.08 -6.37
N MET A 50 8.74 9.68 -7.50
CA MET A 50 8.57 8.35 -8.08
C MET A 50 9.21 7.24 -7.23
N ARG A 51 10.19 7.56 -6.38
CA ARG A 51 10.83 6.58 -5.50
C ARG A 51 9.84 6.06 -4.45
N ILE A 52 8.97 6.93 -3.93
CA ILE A 52 7.93 6.55 -2.98
C ILE A 52 6.91 5.63 -3.64
N ILE A 53 6.49 5.94 -4.87
CA ILE A 53 5.57 5.09 -5.65
C ILE A 53 6.21 3.74 -5.98
N ALA A 54 7.49 3.70 -6.34
CA ALA A 54 8.22 2.46 -6.62
C ALA A 54 8.26 1.53 -5.39
N ARG A 55 8.45 2.07 -4.18
CA ARG A 55 8.39 1.30 -2.93
C ARG A 55 6.99 0.77 -2.63
N GLY A 56 5.95 1.54 -2.96
CA GLY A 56 4.55 1.19 -2.73
C GLY A 56 3.91 0.29 -3.78
N THR A 57 4.65 -0.14 -4.80
CA THR A 57 4.16 -0.98 -5.91
C THR A 57 4.91 -2.31 -6.01
N PRO A 58 5.09 -3.07 -4.91
CA PRO A 58 5.78 -4.34 -4.98
C PRO A 58 5.06 -5.32 -5.91
N GLY A 59 5.84 -6.04 -6.72
CA GLY A 59 5.32 -7.03 -7.67
C GLY A 59 4.71 -6.46 -8.95
N PHE A 60 4.60 -5.14 -9.11
CA PHE A 60 4.07 -4.53 -10.32
C PHE A 60 4.95 -4.82 -11.54
N SER A 61 4.32 -5.16 -12.66
CA SER A 61 4.98 -5.26 -13.96
C SER A 61 5.20 -3.87 -14.56
N GLY A 62 6.01 -3.78 -15.62
CA GLY A 62 6.20 -2.52 -16.33
C GLY A 62 4.89 -1.97 -16.92
N ALA A 63 3.96 -2.84 -17.30
CA ALA A 63 2.65 -2.44 -17.80
C ALA A 63 1.75 -1.86 -16.69
N ASP A 64 1.82 -2.44 -15.47
CA ASP A 64 1.05 -1.93 -14.32
C ASP A 64 1.52 -0.53 -13.92
N LEU A 65 2.84 -0.30 -13.94
CA LEU A 65 3.43 1.02 -13.67
C LEU A 65 3.05 2.04 -14.75
N ALA A 66 3.07 1.64 -16.02
CA ALA A 66 2.61 2.50 -17.11
C ALA A 66 1.14 2.90 -16.94
N ASN A 67 0.30 1.95 -16.55
CA ASN A 67 -1.12 2.20 -16.27
C ASN A 67 -1.31 3.12 -15.05
N LEU A 68 -0.53 2.94 -13.99
CA LEU A 68 -0.55 3.80 -12.81
C LEU A 68 -0.28 5.26 -13.17
N VAL A 69 0.75 5.54 -13.98
CA VAL A 69 1.05 6.91 -14.43
C VAL A 69 -0.12 7.49 -15.24
N ASN A 70 -0.72 6.70 -16.12
CA ASN A 70 -1.88 7.13 -16.91
C ASN A 70 -3.09 7.46 -16.02
N GLU A 71 -3.36 6.61 -15.02
CA GLU A 71 -4.43 6.84 -14.05
C GLU A 71 -4.19 8.10 -13.21
N ALA A 72 -2.95 8.37 -12.80
CA ALA A 72 -2.60 9.60 -12.09
C ALA A 72 -2.87 10.84 -12.94
N ALA A 73 -2.51 10.81 -14.23
CA ALA A 73 -2.79 11.90 -15.16
C ALA A 73 -4.29 12.12 -15.38
N LEU A 74 -5.07 11.04 -15.50
CA LEU A 74 -6.53 11.12 -15.62
C LEU A 74 -7.19 11.70 -14.36
N MET A 75 -6.67 11.37 -13.18
CA MET A 75 -7.14 11.94 -11.91
C MET A 75 -6.88 13.44 -11.84
N ALA A 76 -5.66 13.87 -12.16
CA ALA A 76 -5.30 15.29 -12.21
C ALA A 76 -6.18 16.05 -13.21
N ALA A 77 -6.37 15.50 -14.41
CA ALA A 77 -7.19 16.10 -15.47
C ALA A 77 -8.67 16.23 -15.06
N ARG A 78 -9.22 15.23 -14.34
CA ARG A 78 -10.62 15.23 -13.89
C ARG A 78 -10.94 16.40 -12.95
N VAL A 79 -9.97 16.82 -12.15
CA VAL A 79 -10.11 17.98 -11.23
C VAL A 79 -9.53 19.27 -11.83
N GLY A 80 -9.19 19.27 -13.12
CA GLY A 80 -8.70 20.45 -13.83
C GLY A 80 -7.29 20.91 -13.43
N ARG A 81 -6.48 20.04 -12.80
CA ARG A 81 -5.08 20.37 -12.46
C ARG A 81 -4.20 20.34 -13.70
N ARG A 82 -3.29 21.31 -13.80
CA ARG A 82 -2.29 21.39 -14.88
C ARG A 82 -1.10 20.46 -14.68
N PHE A 83 -0.81 20.10 -13.44
CA PHE A 83 0.31 19.25 -13.05
C PHE A 83 -0.21 18.06 -12.24
N VAL A 84 0.40 16.89 -12.45
CA VAL A 84 0.12 15.65 -11.72
C VAL A 84 0.95 15.68 -10.43
N THR A 85 0.28 15.70 -9.28
CA THR A 85 0.93 15.80 -7.97
C THR A 85 1.12 14.43 -7.34
N MET A 86 1.86 14.35 -6.23
CA MET A 86 2.03 13.09 -5.50
C MET A 86 0.71 12.51 -5.02
N ALA A 87 -0.25 13.37 -4.66
CA ALA A 87 -1.59 12.95 -4.28
C ALA A 87 -2.33 12.22 -5.42
N ASP A 88 -2.12 12.63 -6.68
CA ASP A 88 -2.72 11.95 -7.84
C ASP A 88 -2.08 10.58 -8.05
N PHE A 89 -0.76 10.46 -7.88
CA PHE A 89 -0.05 9.18 -7.92
C PHE A 89 -0.46 8.22 -6.80
N GLU A 90 -0.61 8.71 -5.58
CA GLU A 90 -1.09 7.91 -4.44
C GLU A 90 -2.51 7.38 -4.69
N ASN A 91 -3.43 8.24 -5.16
CA ASN A 91 -4.78 7.81 -5.49
C ASN A 91 -4.82 6.82 -6.66
N ALA A 92 -3.97 7.02 -7.68
CA ALA A 92 -3.84 6.10 -8.80
C ALA A 92 -3.30 4.75 -8.37
N LYS A 93 -2.26 4.73 -7.53
CA LYS A 93 -1.70 3.52 -6.92
C LYS A 93 -2.79 2.76 -6.16
N ASP A 94 -3.52 3.43 -5.27
CA ASP A 94 -4.60 2.82 -4.49
C ASP A 94 -5.69 2.24 -5.42
N LYS A 95 -6.04 2.97 -6.49
CA LYS A 95 -7.02 2.51 -7.49
C LYS A 95 -6.53 1.28 -8.25
N VAL A 96 -5.27 1.23 -8.66
CA VAL A 96 -4.72 0.09 -9.41
C VAL A 96 -4.59 -1.14 -8.51
N MET A 97 -4.22 -0.96 -7.24
CA MET A 97 -4.05 -2.06 -6.29
C MET A 97 -5.38 -2.64 -5.81
N MET A 98 -6.36 -1.79 -5.48
CA MET A 98 -7.58 -2.21 -4.77
C MET A 98 -8.86 -2.01 -5.58
N GLY A 99 -8.80 -1.27 -6.68
CA GLY A 99 -9.97 -0.84 -7.43
C GLY A 99 -10.45 0.56 -7.03
N ALA A 100 -11.50 1.02 -7.70
CA ALA A 100 -12.01 2.37 -7.54
C ALA A 100 -12.58 2.64 -6.14
N GLU A 101 -12.46 3.90 -5.72
CA GLU A 101 -13.11 4.44 -4.53
C GLU A 101 -14.62 4.31 -4.61
N ARG A 102 -15.26 3.79 -3.56
CA ARG A 102 -16.70 3.54 -3.52
C ARG A 102 -17.47 4.73 -2.94
N ARG A 103 -17.40 5.88 -3.61
CA ARG A 103 -18.04 7.14 -3.16
C ARG A 103 -19.54 7.05 -2.90
N SER A 104 -20.25 6.16 -3.58
CA SER A 104 -21.69 5.96 -3.40
C SER A 104 -22.02 5.02 -2.23
N MET A 105 -21.03 4.37 -1.63
CA MET A 105 -21.25 3.51 -0.47
C MET A 105 -21.32 4.39 0.78
N VAL A 106 -22.52 4.56 1.30
CA VAL A 106 -22.75 5.25 2.57
C VAL A 106 -22.53 4.24 3.70
N LEU A 107 -21.42 4.38 4.42
CA LEU A 107 -21.17 3.65 5.65
C LEU A 107 -21.95 4.30 6.79
N THR A 108 -22.56 3.49 7.65
CA THR A 108 -23.16 4.02 8.89
C THR A 108 -22.04 4.54 9.82
N PRO A 109 -22.35 5.47 10.74
CA PRO A 109 -21.36 5.94 11.71
C PRO A 109 -20.71 4.79 12.50
N ASP A 110 -21.49 3.77 12.88
CA ASP A 110 -21.00 2.56 13.56
C ASP A 110 -20.02 1.75 12.70
N GLN A 111 -20.31 1.58 11.40
CA GLN A 111 -19.39 0.89 10.49
C GLN A 111 -18.09 1.66 10.27
N LYS A 112 -18.19 2.99 10.14
CA LYS A 112 -17.03 3.87 9.99
C LYS A 112 -16.16 3.86 11.25
N GLU A 113 -16.78 3.85 12.43
CA GLU A 113 -16.10 3.70 13.72
C GLU A 113 -15.37 2.37 13.83
N LYS A 114 -16.06 1.24 13.60
CA LYS A 114 -15.43 -0.09 13.64
C LYS A 114 -14.23 -0.19 12.72
N THR A 115 -14.35 0.34 11.50
CA THR A 115 -13.24 0.38 10.54
C THR A 115 -12.10 1.23 11.08
N ALA A 116 -12.36 2.40 11.66
CA ALA A 116 -11.31 3.25 12.23
C ALA A 116 -10.54 2.60 13.38
N TYR A 117 -11.23 1.93 14.30
CA TYR A 117 -10.55 1.20 15.39
C TYR A 117 -9.76 0.00 14.88
N HIS A 118 -10.29 -0.69 13.87
CA HIS A 118 -9.62 -1.81 13.20
C HIS A 118 -8.30 -1.36 12.53
N GLU A 119 -8.36 -0.34 11.66
CA GLU A 119 -7.18 0.19 10.97
C GLU A 119 -6.18 0.86 11.94
N ALA A 120 -6.66 1.55 12.97
CA ALA A 120 -5.80 2.09 14.03
C ALA A 120 -5.05 0.96 14.75
N GLY A 121 -5.68 -0.20 14.92
CA GLY A 121 -5.05 -1.40 15.49
C GLY A 121 -3.82 -1.83 14.70
N HIS A 122 -3.98 -2.01 13.38
CA HIS A 122 -2.87 -2.33 12.48
C HIS A 122 -1.76 -1.29 12.50
N ALA A 123 -2.11 -0.01 12.49
CA ALA A 123 -1.13 1.07 12.46
C ALA A 123 -0.30 1.14 13.76
N VAL A 124 -0.93 1.06 14.94
CA VAL A 124 -0.22 1.10 16.23
C VAL A 124 0.69 -0.11 16.40
N VAL A 125 0.20 -1.31 16.12
CA VAL A 125 1.00 -2.54 16.23
C VAL A 125 2.15 -2.52 15.22
N GLY A 126 1.90 -2.11 13.98
CA GLY A 126 2.93 -1.98 12.96
C GLY A 126 4.03 -0.98 13.32
N LEU A 127 3.68 0.12 14.00
CA LEU A 127 4.65 1.11 14.48
C LEU A 127 5.42 0.68 15.74
N ALA A 128 4.84 -0.18 16.57
CA ALA A 128 5.47 -0.67 17.78
C ALA A 128 6.48 -1.81 17.51
N LEU A 129 6.34 -2.51 16.39
CA LEU A 129 7.14 -3.69 16.02
C LEU A 129 8.32 -3.29 15.11
N PRO A 130 9.57 -3.50 15.54
CA PRO A 130 10.75 -2.96 14.84
C PRO A 130 11.12 -3.67 13.54
N LYS A 131 10.65 -4.91 13.31
CA LYS A 131 10.95 -5.71 12.11
C LYS A 131 9.81 -5.69 11.08
N CYS A 132 8.67 -5.09 11.44
CA CYS A 132 7.63 -4.76 10.49
C CYS A 132 8.11 -3.67 9.52
N ASP A 133 7.57 -3.69 8.30
CA ASP A 133 7.82 -2.60 7.36
C ASP A 133 7.21 -1.30 7.91
N PRO A 134 7.89 -0.14 7.74
CA PRO A 134 7.38 1.12 8.25
C PRO A 134 5.98 1.46 7.71
N VAL A 135 5.06 1.80 8.63
CA VAL A 135 3.72 2.27 8.28
C VAL A 135 3.82 3.61 7.55
N TYR A 136 3.23 3.66 6.35
CA TYR A 136 3.28 4.83 5.49
C TYR A 136 1.94 5.56 5.39
N LYS A 137 0.82 4.82 5.44
CA LYS A 137 -0.53 5.41 5.33
C LYS A 137 -1.55 4.52 6.00
N ALA A 138 -2.53 5.12 6.68
CA ALA A 138 -3.74 4.47 7.16
C ALA A 138 -4.96 5.21 6.62
N THR A 139 -5.98 4.50 6.16
CA THR A 139 -7.20 5.11 5.62
C THR A 139 -8.42 4.25 5.92
N ILE A 140 -9.56 4.90 6.13
CA ILE A 140 -10.88 4.26 6.30
C ILE A 140 -11.80 4.52 5.10
N ILE A 141 -11.21 4.96 3.98
CA ILE A 141 -11.95 5.21 2.74
C ILE A 141 -12.11 3.89 1.99
N PRO A 142 -13.35 3.44 1.71
CA PRO A 142 -13.58 2.15 1.11
C PRO A 142 -13.17 2.10 -0.37
N ARG A 143 -12.42 1.05 -0.74
CA ARG A 143 -11.91 0.83 -2.10
C ARG A 143 -12.03 -0.63 -2.48
N GLY A 144 -12.64 -0.88 -3.64
CA GLY A 144 -12.95 -2.24 -4.11
C GLY A 144 -13.61 -3.10 -3.04
N GLY A 145 -12.91 -4.16 -2.62
CA GLY A 145 -13.35 -5.11 -1.58
C GLY A 145 -12.99 -4.74 -0.14
N ALA A 146 -12.19 -3.69 0.10
CA ALA A 146 -11.72 -3.28 1.42
C ALA A 146 -12.48 -2.04 1.94
N LEU A 147 -12.74 -2.00 3.26
CA LEU A 147 -13.40 -0.86 3.93
C LEU A 147 -12.41 0.18 4.45
N GLY A 148 -11.21 -0.27 4.81
CA GLY A 148 -10.06 0.54 5.17
C GLY A 148 -8.77 -0.21 4.81
N MET A 149 -7.63 0.42 5.04
CA MET A 149 -6.34 -0.26 5.00
C MET A 149 -5.24 0.49 5.75
N VAL A 150 -4.21 -0.27 6.15
CA VAL A 150 -2.89 0.24 6.50
C VAL A 150 -1.85 -0.23 5.49
N VAL A 151 -1.15 0.73 4.88
CA VAL A 151 -0.07 0.50 3.92
C VAL A 151 1.27 0.67 4.62
N SER A 152 2.11 -0.34 4.51
CA SER A 152 3.51 -0.28 4.91
C SER A 152 4.43 -0.24 3.69
N LEU A 153 5.52 0.52 3.75
CA LEU A 153 6.47 0.66 2.65
C LEU A 153 7.82 0.02 3.01
N PRO A 154 8.20 -1.11 2.39
CA PRO A 154 9.52 -1.68 2.61
C PRO A 154 10.61 -0.69 2.16
N GLU A 155 11.74 -0.66 2.88
CA GLU A 155 12.90 0.15 2.51
C GLU A 155 13.73 -0.50 1.41
N ILE A 156 13.77 -1.84 1.40
CA ILE A 156 14.50 -2.67 0.46
C ILE A 156 13.60 -3.82 -0.02
N ASP A 157 13.79 -4.27 -1.25
CA ASP A 157 13.13 -5.50 -1.72
C ASP A 157 13.72 -6.68 -0.93
N ARG A 158 12.90 -7.32 -0.10
CA ARG A 158 13.32 -8.49 0.67
C ARG A 158 13.40 -9.70 -0.25
N LEU A 159 14.57 -10.35 -0.28
CA LEU A 159 14.77 -11.62 -0.97
C LEU A 159 14.44 -12.82 -0.07
N ASN A 160 14.70 -12.69 1.23
CA ASN A 160 14.52 -13.73 2.23
C ASN A 160 13.66 -13.20 3.39
N TRP A 161 12.97 -14.11 4.07
CA TRP A 161 12.22 -13.84 5.29
C TRP A 161 12.89 -14.50 6.49
N HIS A 162 13.07 -13.75 7.56
CA HIS A 162 13.49 -14.28 8.85
C HIS A 162 12.25 -14.60 9.71
N LYS A 163 12.32 -15.69 10.50
CA LYS A 163 11.21 -16.15 11.35
C LYS A 163 10.62 -15.03 12.21
N ALA A 164 11.47 -14.24 12.86
CA ALA A 164 11.03 -13.13 13.71
C ALA A 164 10.30 -12.01 12.93
N GLU A 165 10.66 -11.76 11.67
CA GLU A 165 9.93 -10.80 10.83
C GLU A 165 8.54 -11.32 10.48
N CYS A 166 8.43 -12.63 10.24
CA CYS A 166 7.13 -13.26 9.99
C CYS A 166 6.25 -13.26 11.25
N GLU A 167 6.81 -13.51 12.43
CA GLU A 167 6.09 -13.44 13.71
C GLU A 167 5.56 -12.02 13.99
N GLU A 168 6.38 -10.99 13.79
CA GLU A 168 5.93 -9.60 13.92
C GLU A 168 4.88 -9.23 12.86
N LYS A 169 5.04 -9.72 11.62
CA LYS A 169 4.03 -9.56 10.58
C LYS A 169 2.71 -10.25 10.92
N LEU A 170 2.75 -11.45 11.52
CA LEU A 170 1.55 -12.13 12.02
C LEU A 170 0.86 -11.31 13.11
N ALA A 171 1.63 -10.72 14.04
CA ALA A 171 1.08 -9.82 15.06
C ALA A 171 0.42 -8.58 14.44
N MET A 172 1.08 -7.93 13.48
CA MET A 172 0.47 -6.81 12.75
C MET A 172 -0.81 -7.22 12.02
N THR A 173 -0.83 -8.36 11.35
CA THR A 173 -2.03 -8.85 10.63
C THR A 173 -3.17 -9.19 11.60
N MET A 174 -2.88 -9.72 12.79
CA MET A 174 -3.93 -10.04 13.78
C MET A 174 -4.42 -8.82 14.58
N ALA A 175 -3.84 -7.64 14.35
CA ALA A 175 -4.13 -6.44 15.12
C ALA A 175 -5.57 -5.92 14.93
N GLY A 176 -6.13 -5.99 13.71
CA GLY A 176 -7.52 -5.58 13.46
C GLY A 176 -8.53 -6.38 14.30
N LYS A 177 -8.35 -7.71 14.36
CA LYS A 177 -9.15 -8.59 15.23
C LYS A 177 -8.97 -8.25 16.71
N ALA A 178 -7.73 -8.05 17.16
CA ALA A 178 -7.43 -7.70 18.55
C ALA A 178 -8.07 -6.36 18.95
N ALA A 179 -8.03 -5.36 18.05
CA ALA A 179 -8.64 -4.06 18.24
C ALA A 179 -10.17 -4.15 18.39
N GLU A 180 -10.84 -4.94 17.52
CA GLU A 180 -12.29 -5.16 17.61
C GLU A 180 -12.68 -5.82 18.93
N ILE A 181 -11.98 -6.88 19.34
CA ILE A 181 -12.25 -7.56 20.62
C ILE A 181 -12.02 -6.63 21.81
N LEU A 182 -10.93 -5.86 21.80
CA LEU A 182 -10.60 -4.95 22.90
C LEU A 182 -11.62 -3.82 23.06
N LYS A 183 -12.18 -3.30 21.95
CA LYS A 183 -13.15 -2.21 21.96
C LYS A 183 -14.58 -2.68 22.22
N TYR A 184 -15.01 -3.74 21.53
CA TYR A 184 -16.42 -4.13 21.44
C TYR A 184 -16.75 -5.44 22.17
N GLY A 185 -15.74 -6.18 22.62
CA GLY A 185 -15.90 -7.49 23.25
C GLY A 185 -16.03 -8.63 22.25
N GLU A 186 -15.80 -9.86 22.71
CA GLU A 186 -15.75 -11.08 21.88
C GLU A 186 -17.07 -11.36 21.13
N GLU A 187 -18.21 -11.02 21.75
CA GLU A 187 -19.55 -11.25 21.17
C GLU A 187 -19.88 -10.29 20.01
N ASN A 188 -19.18 -9.17 19.90
CA ASN A 188 -19.46 -8.12 18.90
C ASN A 188 -18.41 -8.05 17.78
N VAL A 189 -17.56 -9.07 17.66
CA VAL A 189 -16.55 -9.17 16.61
C VAL A 189 -17.23 -9.32 15.25
N SER A 190 -16.80 -8.51 14.28
CA SER A 190 -17.35 -8.55 12.93
C SER A 190 -16.67 -9.61 12.07
N ASN A 191 -17.16 -9.80 10.84
CA ASN A 191 -16.46 -10.56 9.81
C ASN A 191 -15.41 -9.73 9.05
N GLY A 192 -15.17 -8.47 9.43
CA GLY A 192 -14.18 -7.57 8.84
C GLY A 192 -12.77 -8.15 8.79
N PRO A 193 -12.26 -8.79 9.87
CA PRO A 193 -10.91 -9.37 9.88
C PRO A 193 -10.74 -10.65 9.03
N ALA A 194 -11.72 -11.05 8.22
CA ALA A 194 -11.63 -12.26 7.41
C ALA A 194 -10.43 -12.24 6.44
N GLY A 195 -10.15 -11.08 5.83
CA GLY A 195 -8.99 -10.90 4.95
C GLY A 195 -7.67 -11.04 5.71
N ASP A 196 -7.60 -10.53 6.93
CA ASP A 196 -6.41 -10.62 7.78
C ASP A 196 -6.16 -12.05 8.23
N ILE A 197 -7.21 -12.75 8.67
CA ILE A 197 -7.14 -14.16 9.07
C ILE A 197 -6.68 -15.02 7.90
N GLN A 198 -7.15 -14.75 6.68
CA GLN A 198 -6.69 -15.44 5.48
C GLN A 198 -5.19 -15.21 5.23
N GLN A 199 -4.73 -13.95 5.33
CA GLN A 199 -3.32 -13.60 5.16
C GLN A 199 -2.43 -14.24 6.25
N ALA A 200 -2.84 -14.16 7.51
CA ALA A 200 -2.14 -14.76 8.64
C ALA A 200 -2.06 -16.29 8.51
N SER A 201 -3.15 -16.92 8.05
CA SER A 201 -3.18 -18.36 7.80
C SER A 201 -2.25 -18.77 6.65
N ALA A 202 -2.26 -18.02 5.54
CA ALA A 202 -1.38 -18.29 4.41
C ALA A 202 0.10 -18.14 4.78
N LEU A 203 0.44 -17.08 5.52
CA LEU A 203 1.79 -16.84 6.02
C LEU A 203 2.22 -17.95 6.99
N SER A 204 1.39 -18.31 7.96
CA SER A 204 1.69 -19.38 8.92
C SER A 204 1.92 -20.72 8.23
N ARG A 205 1.06 -21.07 7.26
CA ARG A 205 1.25 -22.29 6.45
C ARG A 205 2.53 -22.24 5.64
N ALA A 206 2.92 -21.10 5.07
CA ALA A 206 4.18 -20.96 4.35
C ALA A 206 5.39 -21.14 5.28
N MET A 207 5.36 -20.51 6.46
CA MET A 207 6.39 -20.65 7.49
C MET A 207 6.61 -22.12 7.88
N ILE A 208 5.53 -22.87 8.08
CA ILE A 208 5.59 -24.25 8.54
C ILE A 208 5.93 -25.20 7.38
N MET A 209 5.21 -25.11 6.27
CA MET A 209 5.25 -26.12 5.21
C MET A 209 6.35 -25.89 4.17
N ARG A 210 6.77 -24.65 3.94
CA ARG A 210 7.75 -24.31 2.88
C ARG A 210 9.09 -23.85 3.43
N TRP A 211 9.09 -23.22 4.60
CA TRP A 211 10.28 -22.59 5.15
C TRP A 211 10.86 -23.33 6.37
N GLY A 212 10.20 -24.38 6.86
CA GLY A 212 10.70 -25.19 7.97
C GLY A 212 10.85 -24.41 9.29
N MET A 213 10.00 -23.41 9.55
CA MET A 213 10.12 -22.53 10.73
C MET A 213 9.44 -23.09 12.00
N SER A 214 8.92 -24.32 11.96
CA SER A 214 8.37 -25.03 13.12
C SER A 214 9.29 -26.16 13.55
N ASP A 215 9.69 -26.13 14.82
CA ASP A 215 10.54 -27.17 15.40
C ASP A 215 9.82 -28.52 15.54
N LYS A 216 8.48 -28.52 15.67
CA LYS A 216 7.68 -29.74 15.79
C LYS A 216 7.51 -30.45 14.45
N VAL A 217 7.23 -29.70 13.40
CA VAL A 217 7.05 -30.25 12.04
C VAL A 217 8.41 -30.57 11.41
N GLY A 218 9.44 -29.81 11.75
CA GLY A 218 10.81 -29.98 11.31
C GLY A 218 11.12 -29.32 9.97
N ASN A 219 12.36 -29.51 9.51
CA ASN A 219 12.92 -28.89 8.30
C ASN A 219 12.61 -29.73 7.04
N ILE A 220 11.33 -30.02 6.80
CA ILE A 220 10.87 -30.84 5.68
C ILE A 220 10.09 -29.95 4.70
N ASP A 221 10.36 -30.12 3.40
CA ASP A 221 9.61 -29.43 2.35
C ASP A 221 8.26 -30.11 2.10
N TYR A 222 7.19 -29.41 2.46
CA TYR A 222 5.80 -29.77 2.19
C TYR A 222 5.16 -28.86 1.13
N SER A 223 5.94 -28.27 0.23
CA SER A 223 5.47 -27.36 -0.83
C SER A 223 4.33 -27.93 -1.68
N GLU A 224 4.40 -29.19 -2.08
CA GLU A 224 3.32 -29.85 -2.84
C GLU A 224 2.02 -29.98 -2.04
N ALA A 225 2.11 -30.27 -0.74
CA ALA A 225 0.95 -30.31 0.15
C ALA A 225 0.36 -28.90 0.36
N HIS A 226 1.22 -27.87 0.44
CA HIS A 226 0.81 -26.47 0.54
C HIS A 226 0.05 -25.98 -0.71
N GLU A 227 0.46 -26.44 -1.90
CA GLU A 227 -0.27 -26.19 -3.16
C GLU A 227 -1.64 -26.88 -3.18
N GLY A 228 -1.76 -28.07 -2.57
CA GLY A 228 -3.04 -28.75 -2.35
C GLY A 228 -4.02 -27.94 -1.50
N TYR A 229 -3.54 -27.30 -0.43
CA TYR A 229 -4.36 -26.38 0.38
C TYR A 229 -4.81 -25.14 -0.39
N SER A 230 -4.03 -24.72 -1.39
CA SER A 230 -4.35 -23.58 -2.26
C SER A 230 -5.26 -23.96 -3.44
N GLY A 231 -5.61 -25.25 -3.59
CA GLY A 231 -6.48 -25.76 -4.65
C GLY A 231 -5.82 -25.96 -6.00
N ASN A 232 -4.48 -25.89 -6.08
CA ASN A 232 -3.74 -25.91 -7.36
C ASN A 232 -3.34 -27.30 -7.84
N THR A 233 -3.24 -28.29 -6.95
CA THR A 233 -2.77 -29.64 -7.26
C THR A 233 -3.61 -30.68 -6.53
N ALA A 234 -3.82 -31.86 -7.13
CA ALA A 234 -4.38 -33.02 -6.43
C ALA A 234 -3.37 -33.47 -5.36
N GLY A 235 -3.61 -33.02 -4.12
CA GLY A 235 -2.62 -33.03 -3.04
C GLY A 235 -2.01 -34.41 -2.78
N PHE A 236 -0.68 -34.46 -2.71
CA PHE A 236 0.01 -35.60 -2.13
C PHE A 236 -0.39 -35.74 -0.64
N SER A 237 -0.66 -36.97 -0.22
CA SER A 237 -1.18 -37.25 1.11
C SER A 237 -0.06 -37.23 2.15
N VAL A 238 0.16 -36.09 2.80
CA VAL A 238 0.72 -36.10 4.15
C VAL A 238 -0.20 -36.95 5.06
N SER A 239 0.39 -37.66 6.02
CA SER A 239 -0.39 -38.50 6.94
C SER A 239 -1.40 -37.66 7.73
N ALA A 240 -2.49 -38.28 8.19
CA ALA A 240 -3.49 -37.57 9.00
C ALA A 240 -2.86 -36.93 10.26
N HIS A 241 -1.94 -37.65 10.90
CA HIS A 241 -1.20 -37.15 12.06
C HIS A 241 -0.32 -35.94 11.72
N THR A 242 0.35 -35.95 10.57
CA THR A 242 1.14 -34.80 10.10
C THR A 242 0.26 -33.59 9.80
N LYS A 243 -0.93 -33.80 9.21
CA LYS A 243 -1.88 -32.70 8.96
C LYS A 243 -2.36 -32.07 10.26
N GLU A 244 -2.75 -32.89 11.23
CA GLU A 244 -3.16 -32.43 12.57
C GLU A 244 -2.05 -31.60 13.22
N MET A 245 -0.81 -32.11 13.21
CA MET A 245 0.34 -31.39 13.74
C MET A 245 0.57 -30.04 13.03
N ILE A 246 0.47 -29.99 11.70
CA ILE A 246 0.60 -28.75 10.94
C ILE A 246 -0.49 -27.74 11.33
N GLU A 247 -1.75 -28.18 11.42
CA GLU A 247 -2.87 -27.29 11.78
C GLU A 247 -2.76 -26.77 13.22
N GLU A 248 -2.28 -27.60 14.16
CA GLU A 248 -1.99 -27.16 15.54
C GLU A 248 -0.91 -26.08 15.57
N GLU A 249 0.16 -26.25 14.79
CA GLU A 249 1.25 -25.29 14.71
C GLU A 249 0.80 -23.97 14.03
N VAL A 250 -0.03 -24.06 12.99
CA VAL A 250 -0.65 -22.88 12.35
C VAL A 250 -1.51 -22.13 13.37
N LYS A 251 -2.36 -22.85 14.12
CA LYS A 251 -3.19 -22.26 15.16
C LYS A 251 -2.33 -21.56 16.22
N ARG A 252 -1.22 -22.18 16.64
CA ARG A 252 -0.29 -21.58 17.62
C ARG A 252 0.29 -20.27 17.11
N PHE A 253 0.85 -20.24 15.89
CA PHE A 253 1.45 -19.03 15.33
C PHE A 253 0.45 -17.87 15.20
N ILE A 254 -0.78 -18.16 14.76
CA ILE A 254 -1.83 -17.15 14.66
C ILE A 254 -2.23 -16.64 16.06
N GLN A 255 -2.34 -17.53 17.04
CA GLN A 255 -2.70 -17.20 18.41
C GLN A 255 -1.61 -16.34 19.09
N GLU A 256 -0.33 -16.70 18.94
CA GLU A 256 0.82 -15.91 19.44
C GLU A 256 0.87 -14.51 18.82
N GLY A 257 0.58 -14.41 17.51
CA GLY A 257 0.42 -13.13 16.83
C GLY A 257 -0.71 -12.29 17.41
N TYR A 258 -1.88 -12.89 17.63
CA TYR A 258 -3.03 -12.23 18.26
C TYR A 258 -2.72 -11.74 19.68
N GLU A 259 -2.11 -12.58 20.53
CA GLU A 259 -1.75 -12.23 21.90
C GLU A 259 -0.74 -11.08 21.96
N THR A 260 0.24 -11.09 21.06
CA THR A 260 1.21 -10.00 20.91
C THR A 260 0.53 -8.69 20.53
N ALA A 261 -0.37 -8.73 19.54
CA ALA A 261 -1.13 -7.56 19.12
C ALA A 261 -2.03 -7.02 20.26
N TYR A 262 -2.75 -7.91 20.94
CA TYR A 262 -3.62 -7.57 22.06
C TYR A 262 -2.85 -6.91 23.21
N ARG A 263 -1.67 -7.45 23.57
CA ARG A 263 -0.79 -6.86 24.58
C ARG A 263 -0.37 -5.44 24.19
N ILE A 264 0.12 -5.25 22.95
CA ILE A 264 0.58 -3.93 22.48
C ILE A 264 -0.56 -2.91 22.49
N LEU A 265 -1.74 -3.28 22.01
CA LEU A 265 -2.91 -2.39 22.00
C LEU A 265 -3.40 -2.05 23.41
N THR A 266 -3.27 -2.98 24.35
CA THR A 266 -3.61 -2.75 25.76
C THR A 266 -2.61 -1.80 26.43
N GLU A 267 -1.32 -2.00 26.21
CA GLU A 267 -0.25 -1.15 26.76
C GLU A 267 -0.28 0.26 26.17
N ARG A 268 -0.66 0.40 24.90
CA ARG A 268 -0.72 1.67 24.16
C ARG A 268 -2.15 2.14 23.90
N LYS A 269 -3.08 1.83 24.81
CA LYS A 269 -4.51 2.10 24.63
C LYS A 269 -4.81 3.55 24.27
N ASP A 270 -4.19 4.50 24.96
CA ASP A 270 -4.45 5.92 24.73
C ASP A 270 -3.95 6.39 23.34
N GLU A 271 -2.82 5.87 22.87
CA GLU A 271 -2.29 6.16 21.53
C GLU A 271 -3.22 5.60 20.45
N TRP A 272 -3.73 4.38 20.66
CA TRP A 272 -4.66 3.70 19.76
C TRP A 272 -6.01 4.42 19.69
N GLU A 273 -6.60 4.81 20.83
CA GLU A 273 -7.86 5.55 20.84
C GLU A 273 -7.73 6.92 20.17
N ARG A 274 -6.63 7.65 20.40
CA ARG A 274 -6.35 8.92 19.70
C ARG A 274 -6.24 8.72 18.19
N LEU A 275 -5.54 7.67 17.75
CA LEU A 275 -5.38 7.39 16.33
C LEU A 275 -6.72 7.02 15.66
N ALA A 276 -7.53 6.20 16.32
CA ALA A 276 -8.86 5.84 15.82
C ALA A 276 -9.75 7.08 15.65
N GLN A 277 -9.74 8.00 16.62
CA GLN A 277 -10.48 9.26 16.51
C GLN A 277 -9.91 10.17 15.42
N GLY A 278 -8.59 10.25 15.28
CA GLY A 278 -7.97 10.95 14.17
C GLY A 278 -8.39 10.39 12.81
N LEU A 279 -8.48 9.07 12.65
CA LEU A 279 -8.97 8.45 11.42
C LEU A 279 -10.45 8.77 11.16
N LEU A 280 -11.29 8.89 12.18
CA LEU A 280 -12.68 9.30 12.02
C LEU A 280 -12.83 10.73 11.52
N GLU A 281 -11.95 11.63 11.97
CA GLU A 281 -11.95 13.05 11.61
C GLU A 281 -11.33 13.29 10.22
N TYR A 282 -10.15 12.71 9.95
CA TYR A 282 -9.35 13.02 8.76
C TYR A 282 -9.47 11.97 7.64
N GLU A 283 -10.06 10.80 7.92
CA GLU A 283 -10.30 9.66 7.02
C GLU A 283 -9.04 8.97 6.45
N THR A 284 -7.95 9.70 6.31
CA THR A 284 -6.64 9.23 5.84
C THR A 284 -5.54 9.98 6.57
N LEU A 285 -4.55 9.23 7.07
CA LEU A 285 -3.37 9.77 7.75
C LEU A 285 -2.11 9.12 7.17
N THR A 286 -1.08 9.92 6.91
CA THR A 286 0.26 9.48 6.51
C THR A 286 1.08 9.04 7.71
N GLY A 287 2.18 8.31 7.50
CA GLY A 287 3.02 7.78 8.58
C GLY A 287 3.53 8.83 9.56
N GLU A 288 3.85 10.04 9.09
CA GLU A 288 4.25 11.14 9.97
C GLU A 288 3.06 11.73 10.73
N GLU A 289 1.90 11.88 10.09
CA GLU A 289 0.67 12.35 10.72
C GLU A 289 0.18 11.37 11.79
N ILE A 290 0.27 10.05 11.53
CA ILE A 290 -0.07 9.00 12.48
C ILE A 290 0.77 9.17 13.76
N LYS A 291 2.09 9.34 13.64
CA LYS A 291 2.98 9.56 14.81
C LYS A 291 2.59 10.81 15.58
N ARG A 292 2.18 11.89 14.91
CA ARG A 292 1.74 13.14 15.54
C ARG A 292 0.43 12.96 16.32
N VAL A 293 -0.57 12.35 15.67
CA VAL A 293 -1.87 12.06 16.29
C VAL A 293 -1.72 11.12 17.49
N MET A 294 -0.86 10.10 17.40
CA MET A 294 -0.56 9.21 18.52
C MET A 294 0.03 9.95 19.73
N ARG A 295 0.83 11.01 19.52
CA ARG A 295 1.35 11.87 20.59
C ARG A 295 0.35 12.89 21.13
N GLY A 296 -0.80 13.05 20.48
CA GLY A 296 -1.81 14.06 20.80
C GLY A 296 -1.64 15.39 20.07
N ASP A 297 -0.72 15.47 19.10
CA ASP A 297 -0.59 16.63 18.21
C ASP A 297 -1.60 16.54 17.05
N PRO A 298 -2.08 17.67 16.51
CA PRO A 298 -2.86 17.66 15.27
C PRO A 298 -2.03 17.08 14.11
N PRO A 299 -2.65 16.44 13.10
CA PRO A 299 -1.91 15.76 12.02
C PRO A 299 -1.04 16.70 11.20
N HIS A 300 -1.54 17.90 10.88
CA HIS A 300 -0.76 18.95 10.23
C HIS A 300 -0.12 19.88 11.27
N ALA A 301 1.09 20.36 11.00
CA ALA A 301 1.71 21.33 11.89
C ALA A 301 0.85 22.59 11.80
N LYS A 302 0.58 23.26 12.92
CA LYS A 302 0.06 24.62 12.82
C LYS A 302 1.18 25.44 12.19
N ASP A 303 1.12 25.64 10.88
CA ASP A 303 1.89 26.70 10.25
C ASP A 303 1.45 28.00 10.94
N GLY A 304 2.36 28.59 11.70
CA GLY A 304 2.15 29.89 12.30
C GLY A 304 2.24 30.95 11.21
N GLU A 305 1.09 31.36 10.67
CA GLU A 305 0.77 32.61 9.93
C GLU A 305 -0.67 32.39 9.39
N ASP A 306 -1.73 33.15 9.63
CA ASP A 306 -1.91 34.49 10.21
C ASP A 306 -3.34 34.50 10.82
N ASP A 307 -3.43 34.82 12.10
CA ASP A 307 -4.62 35.46 12.66
C ASP A 307 -4.67 36.88 12.06
N LYS A 308 -5.27 37.01 10.89
CA LYS A 308 -5.83 38.27 10.42
C LYS A 308 -7.32 38.10 10.25
N THR A 309 -8.02 38.40 11.33
CA THR A 309 -9.33 39.02 11.24
C THR A 309 -9.26 40.19 10.24
N ASP A 310 -9.84 40.02 9.05
CA ASP A 310 -10.29 41.15 8.26
C ASP A 310 -11.75 40.94 7.87
N LYS A 311 -12.61 41.65 8.61
CA LYS A 311 -14.03 41.80 8.28
C LYS A 311 -14.13 42.80 7.13
N GLY A 312 -14.37 42.27 5.94
CA GLY A 312 -15.26 42.84 4.93
C GLY A 312 -14.90 44.21 4.33
N SER A 313 -14.54 44.21 3.05
CA SER A 313 -15.12 45.16 2.08
C SER A 313 -15.06 44.60 0.65
N ALA A 314 -16.03 45.03 -0.14
CA ALA A 314 -16.53 44.40 -1.35
C ALA A 314 -15.67 44.56 -2.62
N ALA A 315 -15.96 43.66 -3.57
CA ALA A 315 -15.84 43.73 -5.02
C ALA A 315 -15.17 44.97 -5.66
N SER A 316 -14.22 44.74 -6.58
CA SER A 316 -14.46 44.82 -8.04
C SER A 316 -13.21 45.19 -8.88
N VAL A 317 -13.23 44.66 -10.11
CA VAL A 317 -12.59 45.13 -11.36
C VAL A 317 -11.14 44.71 -11.67
N THR A 318 -11.06 43.61 -12.42
CA THR A 318 -10.26 43.38 -13.64
C THR A 318 -9.45 44.57 -14.18
N ALA A 319 -8.12 44.43 -14.22
CA ALA A 319 -7.24 45.32 -15.01
C ALA A 319 -6.33 44.49 -15.94
N ILE A 320 -6.51 44.72 -17.23
CA ILE A 320 -5.81 44.14 -18.39
C ILE A 320 -4.38 44.71 -18.46
N PRO A 321 -3.33 43.90 -18.70
CA PRO A 321 -1.99 44.44 -18.94
C PRO A 321 -1.84 44.94 -20.39
N LYS A 322 -1.57 46.23 -20.57
CA LYS A 322 -1.22 46.85 -21.86
C LYS A 322 0.30 46.91 -22.04
N THR A 323 0.80 46.20 -23.04
CA THR A 323 2.17 46.30 -23.58
C THR A 323 2.40 47.64 -24.29
N LYS A 324 3.57 48.27 -24.10
CA LYS A 324 4.04 49.45 -24.84
C LYS A 324 5.09 49.09 -25.92
N PRO A 325 5.23 49.91 -26.98
CA PRO A 325 5.65 49.47 -28.32
C PRO A 325 7.13 49.70 -28.64
N LYS A 326 7.61 48.96 -29.65
CA LYS A 326 8.95 48.96 -30.23
C LYS A 326 9.15 50.19 -31.14
N VAL A 327 10.26 50.92 -30.96
CA VAL A 327 10.68 52.05 -31.83
C VAL A 327 11.47 51.53 -33.03
N LYS A 328 11.15 52.01 -34.24
CA LYS A 328 11.84 51.72 -35.51
C LYS A 328 13.06 52.64 -35.71
N PRO A 329 14.15 52.17 -36.35
CA PRO A 329 15.11 53.05 -37.01
C PRO A 329 14.66 53.43 -38.43
N ALA A 330 14.99 54.65 -38.85
CA ALA A 330 14.65 55.22 -40.15
C ALA A 330 15.84 55.19 -41.12
N GLY A 331 15.58 54.68 -42.33
CA GLY A 331 15.93 55.35 -43.59
C GLY A 331 17.34 55.17 -44.20
N GLY A 332 17.38 54.48 -45.35
CA GLY A 332 18.06 55.02 -46.54
C GLY A 332 19.18 54.16 -47.15
N LEU A 333 18.86 53.45 -48.24
CA LEU A 333 19.51 53.50 -49.57
C LEU A 333 19.06 52.27 -50.40
N GLU A 334 18.30 52.51 -51.47
CA GLU A 334 18.06 51.54 -52.56
C GLU A 334 19.17 51.68 -53.65
N PRO A 335 19.10 51.01 -54.82
CA PRO A 335 19.84 49.79 -55.12
C PRO A 335 20.77 49.92 -56.36
N GLU A 336 21.60 48.91 -56.65
CA GLU A 336 22.08 48.70 -58.03
C GLU A 336 22.02 47.20 -58.41
N PRO A 337 21.66 46.88 -59.67
CA PRO A 337 21.58 45.51 -60.16
C PRO A 337 22.88 45.06 -60.86
N THR A 338 23.23 43.78 -60.73
CA THR A 338 23.82 42.99 -61.83
C THR A 338 23.59 41.52 -61.60
#